data_AF-A0A382TBJ3-F1
#
_entry.id   AF-A0A382TBJ3-F1
#
_cell.length_a   1.000
_cell.length_b   1.000
_cell.length_c   1.000
_cell.angle_alpha   90.00
_cell.angle_beta   90.00
_cell.angle_gamma   90.00
#
_symmetry.space_group_name_H-M   'P 1'
#
loop_
_entity.id
_entity.type
_entity.pdbx_description
1 polymer ?
#
loop_
_entity_poly.entity_id
_entity_poly.type
_entity_poly.pdbx_seq_one_letter_code
_entity_poly.pdbx_strand_id
1 'polypeptide(L)'
;MNIGEPQRFIPLEGCFNFRDLGGYQAQDNRTVKYRTLFRADNPQFLTEADAAYVASDLGVAVVIDLRNPEDALESERWPQPSSPIRYANVP
;
A
#
# COMPACT_ATOMS: atom_id res chain seq x y z
N MET A 1 5.94 6.38 -23.84
CA MET A 1 5.02 6.40 -22.68
C MET A 1 3.62 6.56 -23.23
N ASN A 2 2.72 5.61 -22.99
CA ASN A 2 1.34 5.72 -23.47
C ASN A 2 0.57 6.72 -22.60
N ILE A 3 0.04 7.75 -23.23
CA ILE A 3 -0.70 8.85 -22.61
C ILE A 3 -2.08 8.29 -22.27
N GLY A 4 -2.28 7.78 -21.06
CA GLY A 4 -3.56 7.20 -20.62
C GLY A 4 -3.46 6.13 -19.53
N GLU A 5 -2.28 5.57 -19.28
CA GLU A 5 -2.11 4.58 -18.21
C GLU A 5 -2.02 5.27 -16.83
N PRO A 6 -2.70 4.75 -15.78
CA PRO A 6 -2.60 5.28 -14.44
C PRO A 6 -1.14 5.34 -13.98
N GLN A 7 -0.74 6.46 -13.37
CA GLN A 7 0.61 6.59 -12.82
C GLN A 7 0.81 5.58 -11.68
N ARG A 8 1.86 4.77 -11.82
CA ARG A 8 2.20 3.75 -10.82
C ARG A 8 2.83 4.34 -9.58
N PHE A 9 3.56 5.45 -9.69
CA PHE A 9 4.04 6.16 -8.51
C PHE A 9 2.94 7.06 -7.98
N ILE A 10 2.60 6.90 -6.71
CA ILE A 10 1.60 7.71 -6.03
C ILE A 10 2.37 8.49 -4.95
N PRO A 11 2.54 9.81 -5.10
CA PRO A 11 3.25 10.60 -4.12
C PRO A 11 2.42 10.65 -2.83
N LEU A 12 3.04 10.29 -1.73
CA LEU A 12 2.55 10.47 -0.37
C LEU A 12 3.58 11.32 0.38
N GLU A 13 3.13 12.11 1.34
CA GLU A 13 4.02 12.99 2.10
C GLU A 13 4.95 12.18 3.01
N GLY A 14 4.37 11.23 3.74
CA GLY A 14 5.05 10.48 4.78
C GLY A 14 5.58 9.10 4.35
N CYS A 15 5.03 8.52 3.28
CA CYS A 15 5.39 7.16 2.88
C CYS A 15 6.18 7.12 1.56
N PHE A 16 7.39 6.56 1.63
CA PHE A 16 8.24 6.37 0.47
C PHE A 16 7.85 5.15 -0.37
N ASN A 17 8.14 5.24 -1.66
CA ASN A 17 7.96 4.17 -2.65
C ASN A 17 6.55 3.56 -2.70
N PHE A 18 5.52 4.33 -2.36
CA PHE A 18 4.13 3.92 -2.54
C PHE A 18 3.80 3.82 -4.04
N ARG A 19 3.43 2.62 -4.48
CA ARG A 19 3.17 2.34 -5.90
C ARG A 19 1.97 1.45 -6.11
N ASP A 20 1.19 1.76 -7.13
CA ASP A 20 0.23 0.84 -7.75
C ASP A 20 0.99 -0.15 -8.63
N LEU A 21 0.74 -1.45 -8.43
CA LEU A 21 1.32 -2.54 -9.22
C LEU A 21 0.46 -2.91 -10.43
N GLY A 22 -0.62 -2.19 -10.69
CA GLY A 22 -1.39 -2.31 -11.92
C GLY A 22 -0.53 -2.18 -13.17
N GLY A 23 -0.89 -2.95 -14.20
CA GLY A 23 -0.20 -2.93 -15.49
C GLY A 23 0.97 -3.92 -15.61
N TYR A 24 1.45 -4.53 -14.51
CA TYR A 24 2.45 -5.59 -14.61
C TYR A 24 1.87 -6.87 -15.23
N GLN A 25 2.63 -7.47 -16.13
CA GLN A 25 2.34 -8.80 -16.68
C GLN A 25 2.66 -9.87 -15.64
N ALA A 26 1.69 -10.74 -15.40
CA ALA A 26 1.86 -11.97 -14.65
C ALA A 26 2.35 -13.11 -15.57
N GLN A 27 2.84 -14.19 -14.98
CA GLN A 27 3.40 -15.32 -15.73
C GLN A 27 2.39 -16.03 -16.66
N ASP A 28 1.10 -15.87 -16.39
CA ASP A 28 0.02 -16.46 -17.18
C ASP A 28 -0.54 -15.50 -18.26
N ASN A 29 0.24 -14.51 -18.67
CA ASN A 29 -0.12 -13.46 -19.64
C ASN A 29 -1.33 -12.59 -19.23
N ARG A 30 -1.76 -12.64 -17.97
CA ARG A 30 -2.71 -11.68 -17.42
C ARG A 30 -1.99 -10.45 -16.91
N THR A 31 -2.73 -9.36 -16.76
CA THR A 31 -2.21 -8.11 -16.21
C THR A 31 -2.77 -7.89 -14.81
N VAL A 32 -1.93 -7.41 -13.88
CA VAL A 32 -2.39 -6.93 -12.58
C VAL A 32 -3.36 -5.77 -12.80
N LYS A 33 -4.58 -5.90 -12.25
CA LYS A 33 -5.57 -4.83 -12.33
C LYS A 33 -5.10 -3.62 -11.53
N TYR A 34 -5.21 -2.43 -12.11
CA TYR A 34 -4.97 -1.17 -11.40
C TYR A 34 -5.82 -1.04 -10.15
N ARG A 35 -5.30 -0.31 -9.15
CA ARG A 35 -5.96 -0.03 -7.87
C ARG A 35 -6.38 -1.28 -7.11
N THR A 36 -5.63 -2.37 -7.28
CA THR A 36 -5.92 -3.66 -6.62
C THR A 36 -4.78 -4.13 -5.72
N LEU A 37 -3.53 -3.88 -6.12
CA LEU A 37 -2.35 -4.24 -5.34
C LEU A 37 -1.40 -3.06 -5.32
N PHE A 38 -1.04 -2.64 -4.11
CA PHE A 38 -0.06 -1.59 -3.87
C PHE A 38 1.15 -2.17 -3.14
N ARG A 39 2.31 -1.53 -3.32
CA ARG A 39 3.49 -1.72 -2.48
C ARG A 39 3.88 -0.41 -1.84
N ALA A 40 4.45 -0.47 -0.66
CA ALA A 40 5.00 0.66 0.07
C ALA A 40 6.23 0.19 0.85
N ASP A 41 7.13 1.11 1.21
CA ASP A 41 8.25 0.76 2.09
C ASP A 41 7.77 0.62 3.53
N ASN A 42 7.42 1.72 4.19
CA ASN A 42 6.91 1.70 5.56
C ASN A 42 5.70 2.63 5.72
N PRO A 43 4.48 2.09 5.88
CA PRO A 43 3.26 2.89 6.01
C PRO A 43 3.08 3.52 7.40
N GLN A 44 3.96 3.26 8.37
CA GLN A 44 3.87 3.91 9.69
C GLN A 44 4.01 5.43 9.64
N PHE A 45 4.69 5.94 8.62
CA PHE A 45 4.98 7.37 8.48
C PHE A 45 3.88 8.13 7.73
N LEU A 46 2.81 7.46 7.30
CA LEU A 46 1.68 8.13 6.65
C LEU A 46 1.19 9.28 7.53
N THR A 47 1.07 10.47 6.95
CA THR A 47 0.36 11.57 7.62
C THR A 47 -1.12 11.21 7.73
N GLU A 48 -1.88 11.95 8.56
CA GLU A 48 -3.33 11.76 8.63
C GLU A 48 -4.00 11.91 7.26
N ALA A 49 -3.52 12.85 6.44
CA ALA A 49 -3.99 13.07 5.09
C ALA A 49 -3.64 11.90 4.16
N ASP A 50 -2.41 11.40 4.21
CA ASP A 50 -2.01 10.21 3.43
C ASP A 50 -2.85 8.99 3.84
N ALA A 51 -3.04 8.77 5.14
CA ALA A 51 -3.82 7.65 5.66
C ALA A 51 -5.28 7.72 5.19
N ALA A 52 -5.90 8.91 5.23
CA ALA A 52 -7.26 9.12 4.73
C ALA A 52 -7.36 8.85 3.23
N TYR A 53 -6.39 9.34 2.46
CA TYR A 53 -6.31 9.13 1.01
C TYR A 53 -6.14 7.64 0.65
N VAL A 54 -5.21 6.95 1.31
CA VAL A 54 -4.96 5.52 1.08
C VAL A 54 -6.18 4.68 1.48
N ALA A 55 -6.83 5.00 2.60
CA ALA A 55 -7.99 4.25 3.07
C ALA A 55 -9.25 4.50 2.22
N SER A 56 -9.53 5.77 1.91
CA SER A 56 -10.85 6.19 1.39
C SER A 56 -10.83 6.32 -0.14
N ASP A 57 -9.84 7.02 -0.69
CA ASP A 57 -9.77 7.30 -2.12
C ASP A 57 -9.13 6.16 -2.92
N LEU A 58 -8.09 5.53 -2.36
CA LEU A 58 -7.49 4.33 -2.97
C LEU A 58 -8.21 3.05 -2.58
N GLY A 59 -9.01 3.06 -1.51
CA GLY A 59 -9.82 1.93 -1.09
C GLY A 59 -9.02 0.76 -0.50
N VAL A 60 -7.86 1.02 0.12
CA VAL A 60 -7.05 -0.03 0.73
C VAL A 60 -7.80 -0.62 1.94
N ALA A 61 -8.20 -1.88 1.80
CA ALA A 61 -8.95 -2.62 2.83
C ALA A 61 -8.09 -3.61 3.62
N VAL A 62 -6.89 -3.92 3.14
CA VAL A 62 -5.98 -4.90 3.76
C VAL A 62 -4.54 -4.41 3.67
N VAL A 63 -3.81 -4.51 4.77
CA VAL A 63 -2.35 -4.33 4.85
C VAL A 63 -1.71 -5.68 5.15
N ILE A 64 -0.75 -6.07 4.32
CA ILE A 64 0.09 -7.25 4.52
C ILE A 64 1.48 -6.74 4.87
N ASP A 65 1.89 -6.94 6.11
CA ASP A 65 3.19 -6.52 6.61
C ASP A 65 4.16 -7.70 6.58
N LEU A 66 5.19 -7.61 5.74
CA LEU A 66 6.17 -8.66 5.51
C LEU A 66 7.42 -8.51 6.39
N ARG A 67 7.43 -7.54 7.32
CA ARG A 67 8.54 -7.36 8.26
C ARG A 67 8.54 -8.46 9.31
N ASN A 68 9.69 -8.72 9.93
CA ASN A 68 9.72 -9.59 11.09
C ASN A 68 8.85 -9.01 12.22
N PRO A 69 8.22 -9.84 13.06
CA PRO A 69 7.34 -9.37 14.12
C PRO A 69 8.04 -8.40 15.09
N GLU A 70 9.32 -8.60 15.40
CA GLU A 70 10.10 -7.67 16.22
C GLU A 70 10.15 -6.26 15.60
N ASP A 71 10.52 -6.15 14.32
CA ASP A 71 10.61 -4.88 13.59
C ASP A 71 9.24 -4.20 13.45
N ALA A 72 8.17 -5.00 13.38
CA ALA A 72 6.80 -4.51 13.27
C ALA A 72 6.24 -3.99 14.60
N LEU A 73 6.71 -4.51 15.74
CA LEU A 73 6.29 -4.11 17.08
C LEU A 73 7.07 -2.91 17.62
N GLU A 74 8.33 -2.74 17.20
CA GLU A 74 9.15 -1.59 17.60
C GLU A 74 8.65 -0.26 17.02
N SER A 75 7.77 -0.30 16.02
CA SER A 75 7.29 0.88 15.34
C SER A 75 5.78 1.07 15.46
N GLU A 76 5.31 2.32 15.44
CA GLU A 76 3.87 2.59 15.41
C GLU A 76 3.24 1.97 14.18
N ARG A 77 2.27 1.09 14.37
CA ARG A 77 1.65 0.34 13.28
C ARG A 77 0.56 1.17 12.62
N TRP A 78 0.63 1.27 11.29
CA TRP A 78 -0.53 1.59 10.46
C TRP A 78 -1.05 0.32 9.75
N PRO A 79 -2.37 0.04 9.78
CA PRO A 79 -3.41 0.82 10.42
C PRO A 79 -3.44 0.57 11.95
N GLN A 80 -4.02 1.52 12.69
CA GLN A 80 -4.27 1.35 14.13
C GLN A 80 -5.22 0.17 14.38
N PRO A 81 -5.14 -0.53 15.54
CA PRO A 81 -6.00 -1.69 15.83
C PRO A 81 -7.52 -1.42 15.76
N SER A 82 -7.94 -0.18 15.97
CA SER A 82 -9.35 0.26 15.86
C SER A 82 -9.81 0.51 14.42
N SER A 83 -8.90 0.46 13.44
CA SER A 83 -9.22 0.69 12.04
C SER A 83 -10.04 -0.46 11.45
N PRO A 84 -10.99 -0.17 10.53
CA PRO A 84 -11.68 -1.21 9.77
C PRO A 84 -10.76 -1.90 8.74
N ILE A 85 -9.58 -1.33 8.44
CA ILE A 85 -8.59 -1.93 7.54
C ILE A 85 -7.99 -3.15 8.23
N ARG A 86 -8.11 -4.31 7.57
CA ARG A 86 -7.53 -5.55 8.10
C ARG A 86 -6.02 -5.49 7.97
N TYR A 87 -5.31 -6.05 8.95
CA TYR A 87 -3.87 -6.19 8.88
C TYR A 87 -3.48 -7.63 9.18
N ALA A 88 -2.51 -8.13 8.42
CA ALA A 88 -1.82 -9.38 8.69
C ALA A 88 -0.32 -9.16 8.63
N ASN A 89 0.41 -9.59 9.66
CA ASN A 89 1.87 -9.71 9.59
C ASN A 89 2.19 -11.13 9.14
N VAL A 90 2.90 -11.25 8.03
CA VAL A 90 3.25 -12.51 7.36
C VAL A 90 4.74 -12.45 6.99
N PRO A 91 5.64 -12.64 7.97
CA PRO A 91 7.08 -12.65 7.72
C PRO A 91 7.52 -13.83 6.85
#